data_AF-A0A3D8VNE5-F1
#
_entry.id   AF-A0A3D8VNE5-F1
#
_cell.length_a   1.000
_cell.length_b   1.000
_cell.length_c   1.000
_cell.angle_alpha   90.00
_cell.angle_beta   90.00
_cell.angle_gamma   90.00
#
_symmetry.space_group_name_H-M   'P 1'
#
loop_
_entity.id
_entity.type
_entity.pdbx_description
1 polymer ?
#
loop_
_entity_poly.entity_id
_entity_poly.type
_entity_poly.pdbx_seq_one_letter_code
_entity_poly.pdbx_strand_id
1 'polypeptide(L)'
;MAIIKRVLYAILPMINCNSVNKDVGNDQNETWDKIQQRTPLPDVEKFAIMDTEDAQYLIDGIRDNISSLQDKAKVTAVAVTLAFSMVGGISSYMLNLKEKLYANELFTGILVFFIIASCFYLIVSGYYSLLTLNSKPKYDFGPDDFEYISQISTEEKKKEQKLIMMGEHYNMTSYQNTILNNFVDCSNNNLRNALISLGIFFSLICISFALAGDKPLKQEQLIKDVQTEIKTLQNELDEIGITIKKDKKDINSSFKQLNTKIDKITNVNSQQNEQSDKSQ
;
A
#
# COMPACT_ATOMS: atom_id res chain seq x y z
N MET A 1 25.11 -17.72 -11.25
CA MET A 1 24.53 -16.65 -12.11
C MET A 1 23.03 -16.84 -12.36
N ALA A 2 22.53 -18.06 -12.65
CA ALA A 2 21.10 -18.32 -12.92
C ALA A 2 20.16 -18.04 -11.73
N ILE A 3 20.59 -18.32 -10.49
CA ILE A 3 19.78 -18.08 -9.28
C ILE A 3 19.54 -16.58 -9.07
N ILE A 4 20.59 -15.75 -9.24
CA ILE A 4 20.50 -14.30 -9.11
C ILE A 4 19.52 -13.73 -10.14
N LYS A 5 19.57 -14.20 -11.40
CA LYS A 5 18.59 -13.79 -12.42
C LYS A 5 17.16 -14.17 -12.06
N ARG A 6 16.92 -15.36 -11.50
CA ARG A 6 15.59 -15.79 -11.04
C ARG A 6 15.08 -14.97 -9.85
N VAL A 7 15.96 -14.64 -8.90
CA VAL A 7 15.62 -13.78 -7.76
C VAL A 7 15.35 -12.36 -8.23
N LEU A 8 16.17 -11.82 -9.14
CA LEU A 8 15.95 -10.51 -9.73
C LEU A 8 14.65 -10.46 -10.53
N TYR A 9 14.30 -11.53 -11.24
CA TYR A 9 13.02 -11.64 -11.94
C TYR A 9 11.83 -11.70 -10.98
N ALA A 10 11.99 -12.42 -9.87
CA ALA A 10 10.96 -12.50 -8.85
C ALA A 10 10.71 -11.16 -8.15
N ILE A 11 11.73 -10.31 -8.00
CA ILE A 11 11.60 -9.02 -7.31
C ILE A 11 11.27 -7.89 -8.31
N LEU A 12 11.90 -7.87 -9.48
CA LEU A 12 11.77 -6.83 -10.51
C LEU A 12 11.49 -7.45 -11.89
N PRO A 13 10.29 -8.05 -12.08
CA PRO A 13 9.92 -8.69 -13.36
C PRO A 13 9.93 -7.69 -14.53
N MET A 14 9.72 -6.40 -14.26
CA MET A 14 9.76 -5.31 -15.25
C MET A 14 11.09 -5.23 -16.01
N ILE A 15 12.23 -5.36 -15.33
CA ILE A 15 13.56 -5.19 -15.93
C ILE A 15 13.81 -6.30 -16.96
N ASN A 16 13.47 -7.54 -16.60
CA ASN A 16 13.64 -8.68 -17.49
C ASN A 16 12.67 -8.62 -18.68
N CYS A 17 11.40 -8.29 -18.44
CA CYS A 17 10.39 -8.14 -19.48
C CYS A 17 10.81 -7.08 -20.52
N ASN A 18 11.27 -5.91 -20.07
CA ASN A 18 11.76 -4.87 -20.98
C ASN A 18 13.01 -5.29 -21.76
N SER A 19 13.94 -6.04 -21.14
CA SER A 19 15.12 -6.56 -21.85
C SER A 19 14.71 -7.55 -22.93
N VAL A 20 13.93 -8.56 -22.58
CA VAL A 20 13.50 -9.62 -23.51
C VAL A 20 12.67 -9.02 -24.65
N ASN A 21 11.77 -8.07 -24.36
CA ASN A 21 10.99 -7.42 -25.41
C ASN A 21 11.83 -6.49 -26.29
N LYS A 22 12.92 -5.92 -25.76
CA LYS A 22 13.88 -5.17 -26.58
C LYS A 22 14.62 -6.10 -27.52
N ASP A 23 15.02 -7.29 -27.06
CA ASP A 23 15.70 -8.29 -27.88
C ASP A 23 14.75 -8.78 -29.00
N VAL A 24 13.52 -9.16 -28.66
CA VAL A 24 12.49 -9.54 -29.64
C VAL A 24 12.17 -8.41 -30.63
N GLY A 25 12.14 -7.15 -30.16
CA GLY A 25 11.95 -5.99 -31.03
C GLY A 25 13.14 -5.71 -31.94
N ASN A 26 14.36 -5.98 -31.50
CA ASN A 26 15.56 -5.90 -32.34
C ASN A 26 15.54 -6.99 -33.40
N ASP A 27 15.23 -8.25 -33.02
CA ASP A 27 15.09 -9.37 -33.97
C ASP A 27 14.01 -9.06 -35.00
N GLN A 28 12.88 -8.50 -34.57
CA GLN A 28 11.83 -8.02 -35.45
C GLN A 28 12.36 -6.96 -36.43
N ASN A 29 13.09 -5.95 -35.95
CA ASN A 29 13.62 -4.86 -36.78
C ASN A 29 14.71 -5.32 -37.75
N GLU A 30 15.60 -6.23 -37.32
CA GLU A 30 16.61 -6.87 -38.19
C GLU A 30 15.94 -7.71 -39.28
N THR A 31 14.83 -8.37 -38.95
CA THR A 31 14.00 -9.09 -39.92
C THR A 31 13.21 -8.14 -40.84
N TRP A 32 12.89 -6.93 -40.36
CA TRP A 32 11.99 -5.96 -41.00
C TRP A 32 12.65 -5.15 -42.13
N ASP A 33 13.96 -4.92 -42.10
CA ASP A 33 14.58 -3.84 -42.88
C ASP A 33 14.77 -4.09 -44.39
N LYS A 34 14.09 -5.07 -44.99
CA LYS A 34 14.42 -5.51 -46.36
C LYS A 34 13.25 -6.01 -47.20
N ILE A 35 12.24 -5.18 -47.42
CA ILE A 35 11.32 -5.38 -48.57
C ILE A 35 12.11 -5.45 -49.90
N GLN A 36 13.24 -4.72 -50.00
CA GLN A 36 14.10 -4.67 -51.19
C GLN A 36 15.25 -5.70 -51.22
N GLN A 37 15.51 -6.40 -50.12
CA GLN A 37 16.56 -7.43 -50.05
C GLN A 37 15.97 -8.68 -49.39
N ARG A 38 15.02 -9.31 -50.08
CA ARG A 38 14.43 -10.60 -49.70
C ARG A 38 15.53 -11.68 -49.68
N THR A 39 16.17 -11.88 -48.55
CA THR A 39 16.57 -13.25 -48.18
C THR A 39 15.30 -13.91 -47.69
N PRO A 40 14.78 -14.90 -48.42
CA PRO A 40 13.55 -15.54 -48.00
C PRO A 40 13.81 -16.27 -46.68
N LEU A 41 12.94 -16.00 -45.70
CA LEU A 41 12.99 -16.68 -44.41
C LEU A 41 12.53 -18.12 -44.63
N PRO A 42 13.30 -19.14 -44.20
CA PRO A 42 12.93 -20.54 -44.40
C PRO A 42 11.55 -20.90 -43.85
N ASP A 43 11.08 -20.20 -42.81
CA ASP A 43 9.76 -20.43 -42.22
C ASP A 43 8.62 -19.79 -43.01
N VAL A 44 8.89 -18.71 -43.76
CA VAL A 44 7.92 -18.07 -44.66
C VAL A 44 7.79 -18.87 -45.96
N GLU A 45 8.90 -19.40 -46.49
CA GLU A 45 8.87 -20.23 -47.71
C GLU A 45 8.07 -21.52 -47.54
N LYS A 46 7.96 -22.06 -46.32
CA LYS A 46 7.11 -23.22 -46.03
C LYS A 46 5.62 -22.97 -46.33
N PHE A 47 5.18 -21.71 -46.31
CA PHE A 47 3.80 -21.39 -46.70
C PHE A 47 3.58 -21.51 -48.21
N ALA A 48 4.60 -21.26 -49.05
CA ALA A 48 4.48 -21.29 -50.51
C ALA A 48 4.02 -22.67 -51.05
N ILE A 49 4.33 -23.73 -50.31
CA ILE A 49 3.97 -25.12 -50.64
C ILE A 49 2.76 -25.66 -49.86
N MET A 50 2.14 -24.82 -49.01
CA MET A 50 1.02 -25.21 -48.15
C MET A 50 -0.32 -25.02 -48.85
N ASP A 51 -1.33 -25.79 -48.43
CA ASP A 51 -2.71 -25.53 -48.85
C ASP A 51 -3.25 -24.25 -48.23
N THR A 52 -4.06 -23.51 -48.99
CA THR A 52 -4.59 -22.21 -48.57
C THR A 52 -5.44 -22.30 -47.30
N GLU A 53 -6.17 -23.42 -47.13
CA GLU A 53 -6.99 -23.66 -45.93
C GLU A 53 -6.13 -23.85 -44.69
N ASP A 54 -5.03 -24.60 -44.79
CA ASP A 54 -4.07 -24.82 -43.70
C ASP A 54 -3.34 -23.51 -43.32
N ALA A 55 -2.93 -22.73 -44.32
CA ALA A 55 -2.32 -21.43 -44.10
C ALA A 55 -3.27 -20.45 -43.39
N GLN A 56 -4.55 -20.46 -43.79
CA GLN A 56 -5.60 -19.66 -43.16
C GLN A 56 -5.83 -20.09 -41.71
N TYR A 57 -5.90 -21.41 -41.46
CA TYR A 57 -6.04 -21.98 -40.12
C TYR A 57 -4.90 -21.55 -39.18
N LEU A 58 -3.65 -21.55 -39.67
CA LEU A 58 -2.48 -21.10 -38.89
C LEU A 58 -2.56 -19.61 -38.52
N ILE A 59 -2.98 -18.76 -39.46
CA ILE A 59 -3.16 -17.31 -39.20
C ILE A 59 -4.26 -17.09 -38.17
N ASP A 60 -5.40 -17.75 -38.34
CA ASP A 60 -6.55 -17.59 -37.45
C ASP A 60 -6.20 -18.07 -36.03
N GLY A 61 -5.50 -19.20 -35.89
CA GLY A 61 -5.01 -19.68 -34.60
C GLY A 61 -4.04 -18.71 -33.91
N ILE A 62 -3.16 -18.06 -34.67
CA ILE A 62 -2.26 -17.03 -34.13
C ILE A 62 -3.02 -15.76 -33.70
N ARG A 63 -4.05 -15.36 -34.43
CA ARG A 63 -4.92 -14.22 -34.08
C ARG A 63 -5.77 -14.51 -32.84
N ASP A 64 -6.30 -15.72 -32.72
CA ASP A 64 -7.04 -16.15 -31.53
C ASP A 64 -6.18 -16.09 -30.27
N ASN A 65 -4.87 -16.34 -30.40
CA ASN A 65 -3.94 -16.19 -29.29
C ASN A 65 -3.83 -14.73 -28.79
N ILE A 66 -3.88 -13.73 -29.69
CA ILE A 66 -3.94 -12.31 -29.28
C ILE A 66 -5.19 -12.05 -28.45
N SER A 67 -6.35 -12.50 -28.92
CA SER A 67 -7.62 -12.35 -28.21
C SER A 67 -7.56 -13.01 -26.83
N SER A 68 -6.98 -14.21 -26.73
CA SER A 68 -6.76 -14.90 -25.46
C SER A 68 -5.84 -14.13 -24.51
N LEU A 69 -4.76 -13.54 -25.02
CA LEU A 69 -3.83 -12.71 -24.23
C LEU A 69 -4.50 -11.42 -23.75
N GLN A 70 -5.32 -10.79 -24.58
CA GLN A 70 -6.13 -9.64 -24.18
C GLN A 70 -7.13 -10.01 -23.08
N ASP A 71 -7.79 -11.16 -23.16
CA ASP A 71 -8.73 -11.60 -22.13
C ASP A 71 -8.03 -11.84 -20.79
N LYS A 72 -6.84 -12.44 -20.79
CA LYS A 72 -5.99 -12.53 -19.59
C LYS A 72 -5.64 -11.15 -19.03
N ALA A 73 -5.31 -10.19 -19.90
CA ALA A 73 -5.05 -8.81 -19.48
C ALA A 73 -6.32 -8.11 -18.94
N LYS A 74 -7.52 -8.37 -19.47
CA LYS A 74 -8.78 -7.82 -18.91
C LYS A 74 -8.98 -8.30 -17.47
N VAL A 75 -8.85 -9.59 -17.24
CA VAL A 75 -8.97 -10.19 -15.89
C VAL A 75 -7.94 -9.58 -14.94
N THR A 76 -6.70 -9.41 -15.42
CA THR A 76 -5.62 -8.80 -14.64
C THR A 76 -5.90 -7.34 -14.29
N ALA A 77 -6.41 -6.54 -15.24
CA ALA A 77 -6.80 -5.15 -15.01
C ALA A 77 -7.94 -5.03 -13.98
N VAL A 78 -8.92 -5.92 -14.03
CA VAL A 78 -9.99 -6.00 -13.02
C VAL A 78 -9.39 -6.32 -11.65
N ALA A 79 -8.50 -7.31 -11.57
CA ALA A 79 -7.82 -7.67 -10.32
C ALA A 79 -6.97 -6.53 -9.74
N VAL A 80 -6.24 -5.79 -10.59
CA VAL A 80 -5.48 -4.60 -10.19
C VAL A 80 -6.40 -3.53 -9.61
N THR A 81 -7.56 -3.30 -10.23
CA THR A 81 -8.56 -2.32 -9.75
C THR A 81 -9.12 -2.68 -8.38
N LEU A 82 -9.44 -3.97 -8.18
CA LEU A 82 -9.88 -4.49 -6.88
C LEU A 82 -8.78 -4.33 -5.82
N ALA A 83 -7.54 -4.68 -6.16
CA ALA A 83 -6.40 -4.54 -5.26
C ALA A 83 -6.14 -3.08 -4.86
N PHE A 84 -6.21 -2.13 -5.80
CA PHE A 84 -6.13 -0.70 -5.51
C PHE A 84 -7.21 -0.23 -4.54
N SER A 85 -8.44 -0.72 -4.71
CA SER A 85 -9.55 -0.40 -3.80
C SER A 85 -9.26 -0.91 -2.38
N MET A 86 -8.68 -2.12 -2.25
CA MET A 86 -8.24 -2.65 -0.96
C MET A 86 -7.13 -1.80 -0.35
N VAL A 87 -6.11 -1.41 -1.12
CA VAL A 87 -5.01 -0.55 -0.64
C VAL A 87 -5.54 0.79 -0.16
N GLY A 88 -6.48 1.41 -0.89
CA GLY A 88 -7.13 2.67 -0.49
C GLY A 88 -7.91 2.53 0.81
N GLY A 89 -8.67 1.45 0.96
CA GLY A 89 -9.39 1.13 2.19
C GLY A 89 -8.45 0.98 3.40
N ILE A 90 -7.36 0.23 3.24
CA ILE A 90 -6.42 0.02 4.35
C ILE A 90 -5.60 1.28 4.64
N SER A 91 -5.27 2.09 3.64
CA SER A 91 -4.57 3.38 3.84
C SER A 91 -5.40 4.34 4.70
N SER A 92 -6.71 4.43 4.45
CA SER A 92 -7.64 5.20 5.28
C SER A 92 -7.70 4.65 6.71
N TYR A 93 -7.73 3.32 6.86
CA TYR A 93 -7.71 2.68 8.17
C TYR A 93 -6.40 2.95 8.94
N MET A 94 -5.26 3.00 8.25
CA MET A 94 -3.96 3.31 8.85
C MET A 94 -3.90 4.74 9.42
N LEU A 95 -4.52 5.71 8.74
CA LEU A 95 -4.63 7.09 9.25
C LEU A 95 -5.44 7.18 10.55
N ASN A 96 -6.49 6.37 10.69
CA ASN A 96 -7.31 6.31 11.90
C ASN A 96 -6.61 5.60 13.07
N LEU A 97 -5.58 4.81 12.82
CA LEU A 97 -4.82 4.08 13.85
C LEU A 97 -3.55 4.79 14.28
N LYS A 98 -3.39 6.07 13.92
CA LYS A 98 -2.18 6.86 14.15
C LYS A 98 -1.67 6.74 15.60
N GLU A 99 -2.53 6.75 16.59
CA GLU A 99 -2.12 6.72 18.00
C GLU A 99 -1.70 5.32 18.51
N LYS A 100 -2.21 4.24 17.89
CA LYS A 100 -1.92 2.85 18.32
C LYS A 100 -0.79 2.21 17.51
N LEU A 101 -0.66 2.55 16.22
CA LEU A 101 0.34 1.97 15.33
C LEU A 101 1.70 2.69 15.37
N TYR A 102 1.73 3.99 15.70
CA TYR A 102 2.96 4.80 15.65
C TYR A 102 3.76 4.77 16.96
N ALA A 103 3.46 3.86 17.88
CA ALA A 103 4.25 3.69 19.11
C ALA A 103 5.68 3.18 18.84
N ASN A 104 5.95 2.64 17.63
CA ASN A 104 7.29 2.22 17.19
C ASN A 104 7.55 2.73 15.77
N GLU A 105 8.38 3.77 15.66
CA GLU A 105 8.72 4.45 14.39
C GLU A 105 9.26 3.47 13.32
N LEU A 106 10.05 2.47 13.74
CA LEU A 106 10.64 1.48 12.84
C LEU A 106 9.56 0.59 12.22
N PHE A 107 8.58 0.18 13.03
CA PHE A 107 7.46 -0.64 12.58
C PHE A 107 6.55 0.11 11.61
N THR A 108 6.27 1.38 11.90
CA THR A 108 5.54 2.27 11.00
C THR A 108 6.27 2.43 9.66
N GLY A 109 7.59 2.62 9.69
CA GLY A 109 8.40 2.72 8.47
C GLY A 109 8.30 1.48 7.59
N ILE A 110 8.35 0.28 8.19
CA ILE A 110 8.19 -1.00 7.47
C ILE A 110 6.80 -1.11 6.85
N LEU A 111 5.74 -0.75 7.57
CA LEU A 111 4.38 -0.77 7.03
C LEU A 111 4.20 0.16 5.83
N VAL A 112 4.68 1.41 5.95
CA VAL A 112 4.61 2.39 4.85
C VAL A 112 5.39 1.89 3.63
N PHE A 113 6.55 1.27 3.84
CA PHE A 113 7.33 0.67 2.76
C PHE A 113 6.53 -0.40 1.99
N PHE A 114 5.86 -1.33 2.69
CA PHE A 114 5.07 -2.38 2.02
C PHE A 114 3.83 -1.84 1.29
N ILE A 115 3.22 -0.75 1.77
CA ILE A 115 2.16 -0.04 1.03
C ILE A 115 2.72 0.55 -0.27
N ILE A 116 3.83 1.30 -0.18
CA ILE A 116 4.45 1.93 -1.35
C ILE A 116 4.89 0.87 -2.36
N ALA A 117 5.52 -0.21 -1.90
CA ALA A 117 5.93 -1.33 -2.75
C ALA A 117 4.71 -1.99 -3.42
N SER A 118 3.62 -2.21 -2.70
CA SER A 118 2.37 -2.73 -3.29
C SER A 118 1.83 -1.79 -4.36
N CYS A 119 1.76 -0.49 -4.09
CA CYS A 119 1.30 0.49 -5.08
C CYS A 119 2.18 0.47 -6.33
N PHE A 120 3.50 0.44 -6.17
CA PHE A 120 4.43 0.36 -7.29
C PHE A 120 4.15 -0.87 -8.16
N TYR A 121 4.05 -2.05 -7.56
CA TYR A 121 3.75 -3.28 -8.30
C TYR A 121 2.38 -3.25 -8.99
N LEU A 122 1.35 -2.68 -8.35
CA LEU A 122 0.03 -2.54 -8.98
C LEU A 122 0.03 -1.56 -10.17
N ILE A 123 0.75 -0.44 -10.06
CA ILE A 123 0.89 0.52 -11.18
C ILE A 123 1.58 -0.17 -12.36
N VAL A 124 2.68 -0.88 -12.11
CA VAL A 124 3.44 -1.57 -13.15
C VAL A 124 2.61 -2.69 -13.78
N SER A 125 1.87 -3.47 -12.96
CA SER A 125 0.93 -4.49 -13.46
C SER A 125 -0.14 -3.87 -14.36
N GLY A 126 -0.80 -2.81 -13.88
CA GLY A 126 -1.80 -2.08 -14.66
C GLY A 126 -1.26 -1.53 -15.98
N TYR A 127 -0.05 -0.98 -15.97
CA TYR A 127 0.62 -0.47 -17.17
C TYR A 127 0.80 -1.54 -18.25
N TYR A 128 1.37 -2.70 -17.91
CA TYR A 128 1.55 -3.78 -18.88
C TYR A 128 0.22 -4.42 -19.32
N SER A 129 -0.76 -4.46 -18.43
CA SER A 129 -2.13 -4.88 -18.77
C SER A 129 -2.74 -3.96 -19.82
N LEU A 130 -2.61 -2.64 -19.66
CA LEU A 130 -3.12 -1.65 -20.61
C LEU A 130 -2.39 -1.70 -21.95
N LEU A 131 -1.06 -1.91 -21.96
CA LEU A 131 -0.31 -2.12 -23.20
C LEU A 131 -0.84 -3.32 -23.98
N THR A 132 -1.15 -4.41 -23.29
CA THR A 132 -1.72 -5.62 -23.91
C THR A 132 -3.16 -5.39 -24.38
N LEU A 133 -3.97 -4.61 -23.66
CA LEU A 133 -5.34 -4.31 -24.08
C LEU A 133 -5.40 -3.37 -25.29
N ASN A 134 -4.42 -2.47 -25.41
CA ASN A 134 -4.35 -1.50 -26.52
C ASN A 134 -3.67 -2.08 -27.77
N SER A 135 -3.14 -3.30 -27.73
CA SER A 135 -2.55 -3.92 -28.91
C SER A 135 -3.66 -4.42 -29.84
N LYS A 136 -3.71 -3.88 -31.05
CA LYS A 136 -4.49 -4.43 -32.17
C LYS A 136 -3.58 -5.32 -33.03
N PRO A 137 -4.14 -6.28 -33.80
CA PRO A 137 -3.38 -6.91 -34.88
C PRO A 137 -2.87 -5.79 -35.79
N LYS A 138 -1.55 -5.59 -35.83
CA LYS A 138 -0.96 -4.47 -36.59
C LYS A 138 -0.72 -4.80 -38.06
N TYR A 139 -0.78 -6.07 -38.42
CA TYR A 139 -0.42 -6.54 -39.74
C TYR A 139 -1.66 -7.10 -40.42
N ASP A 140 -2.33 -6.27 -41.20
CA ASP A 140 -3.25 -6.70 -42.24
C ASP A 140 -2.71 -6.14 -43.56
N PHE A 141 -2.88 -6.90 -44.64
CA PHE A 141 -2.37 -6.51 -45.95
C PHE A 141 -2.95 -5.15 -46.38
N GLY A 142 -2.07 -4.28 -46.84
CA GLY A 142 -2.42 -2.94 -47.29
C GLY A 142 -2.88 -2.92 -48.75
N PRO A 143 -3.45 -1.80 -49.22
CA PRO A 143 -3.84 -1.63 -50.62
C PRO A 143 -2.72 -1.96 -51.62
N ASP A 144 -1.47 -1.60 -51.28
CA ASP A 144 -0.29 -1.79 -52.11
C ASP A 144 0.07 -3.27 -52.31
N ASP A 145 -0.19 -4.12 -51.29
CA ASP A 145 0.02 -5.57 -51.37
C ASP A 145 -0.97 -6.21 -52.34
N PHE A 146 -2.23 -5.75 -52.32
CA PHE A 146 -3.26 -6.19 -53.27
C PHE A 146 -2.96 -5.73 -54.68
N GLU A 147 -2.44 -4.52 -54.86
CA GLU A 147 -2.01 -4.02 -56.16
C GLU A 147 -0.88 -4.89 -56.74
N TYR A 148 0.12 -5.24 -55.94
CA TYR A 148 1.21 -6.14 -56.35
C TYR A 148 0.70 -7.53 -56.79
N ILE A 149 -0.18 -8.17 -56.01
CA ILE A 149 -0.76 -9.47 -56.40
C ILE A 149 -1.54 -9.36 -57.72
N SER A 150 -2.27 -8.26 -57.93
CA SER A 150 -3.09 -8.05 -59.13
C SER A 150 -2.27 -7.95 -60.43
N GLN A 151 -1.02 -7.51 -60.34
CA GLN A 151 -0.10 -7.35 -61.47
C GLN A 151 0.59 -8.66 -61.90
N ILE A 152 0.50 -9.73 -61.10
CA ILE A 152 1.08 -11.04 -61.43
C ILE A 152 0.25 -11.70 -62.53
N SER A 153 0.91 -12.19 -63.58
CA SER A 153 0.24 -12.66 -64.80
C SER A 153 -0.36 -14.07 -64.72
N THR A 154 0.05 -14.90 -63.76
CA THR A 154 -0.36 -16.32 -63.68
C THR A 154 -1.00 -16.64 -62.34
N GLU A 155 -2.09 -17.41 -62.36
CA GLU A 155 -2.83 -17.78 -61.15
C GLU A 155 -2.01 -18.63 -60.17
N GLU A 156 -1.14 -19.51 -60.66
CA GLU A 156 -0.23 -20.28 -59.80
C GLU A 156 0.73 -19.38 -59.03
N LYS A 157 1.36 -18.40 -59.71
CA LYS A 157 2.26 -17.44 -59.03
C LYS A 157 1.50 -16.50 -58.10
N LYS A 158 0.26 -16.13 -58.42
CA LYS A 158 -0.60 -15.37 -57.50
C LYS A 158 -0.88 -16.16 -56.23
N LYS A 159 -1.21 -17.46 -56.35
CA LYS A 159 -1.46 -18.34 -55.21
C LYS A 159 -0.20 -18.48 -54.34
N GLU A 160 0.93 -18.81 -54.96
CA GLU A 160 2.22 -18.93 -54.29
C GLU A 160 2.58 -17.65 -53.53
N GLN A 161 2.43 -16.49 -54.18
CA GLN A 161 2.81 -15.22 -53.58
C GLN A 161 1.85 -14.76 -52.47
N LYS A 162 0.56 -15.09 -52.59
CA LYS A 162 -0.42 -14.90 -51.51
C LYS A 162 -0.07 -15.75 -50.28
N LEU A 163 0.39 -16.98 -50.48
CA LEU A 163 0.82 -17.86 -49.40
C LEU A 163 2.11 -17.36 -48.72
N ILE A 164 3.07 -16.85 -49.49
CA ILE A 164 4.28 -16.22 -48.93
C ILE A 164 3.90 -15.02 -48.06
N MET A 165 3.02 -14.15 -48.54
CA MET A 165 2.49 -13.03 -47.77
C MET A 165 1.78 -13.50 -46.48
N MET A 166 1.01 -14.58 -46.54
CA MET A 166 0.41 -15.23 -45.36
C MET A 166 1.48 -15.70 -44.35
N GLY A 167 2.60 -16.25 -44.82
CA GLY A 167 3.73 -16.63 -43.98
C GLY A 167 4.42 -15.43 -43.32
N GLU A 168 4.57 -14.32 -44.03
CA GLU A 168 5.09 -13.06 -43.47
C GLU A 168 4.16 -12.53 -42.37
N HIS A 169 2.85 -12.52 -42.62
CA HIS A 169 1.85 -12.19 -41.63
C HIS A 169 2.00 -13.07 -40.39
N TYR A 170 2.01 -14.40 -40.58
CA TYR A 170 2.18 -15.36 -39.49
C TYR A 170 3.40 -15.05 -38.62
N ASN A 171 4.56 -14.81 -39.26
CA ASN A 171 5.80 -14.51 -38.54
C ASN A 171 5.73 -13.18 -37.78
N MET A 172 5.21 -12.13 -38.41
CA MET A 172 5.06 -10.81 -37.79
C MET A 172 4.10 -10.84 -36.59
N THR A 173 3.02 -11.58 -36.72
CA THR A 173 2.05 -11.73 -35.63
C THR A 173 2.60 -12.64 -34.52
N SER A 174 3.49 -13.59 -34.83
CA SER A 174 4.22 -14.37 -33.82
C SER A 174 5.12 -13.49 -32.94
N TYR A 175 5.87 -12.55 -33.52
CA TYR A 175 6.67 -11.58 -32.75
C TYR A 175 5.78 -10.73 -31.84
N GLN A 176 4.65 -10.24 -32.36
CA GLN A 176 3.68 -9.47 -31.56
C GLN A 176 3.13 -10.32 -30.41
N ASN A 177 2.71 -11.56 -30.68
CA ASN A 177 2.24 -12.49 -29.66
C ASN A 177 3.29 -12.72 -28.58
N THR A 178 4.56 -12.84 -28.95
CA THR A 178 5.65 -13.02 -27.99
C THR A 178 5.79 -11.80 -27.08
N ILE A 179 5.77 -10.59 -27.65
CA ILE A 179 5.83 -9.33 -26.88
C ILE A 179 4.63 -9.20 -25.94
N LEU A 180 3.41 -9.45 -26.45
CA LEU A 180 2.17 -9.39 -25.66
C LEU A 180 2.19 -10.43 -24.54
N ASN A 181 2.62 -11.66 -24.81
CA ASN A 181 2.71 -12.72 -23.81
C ASN A 181 3.68 -12.34 -22.68
N ASN A 182 4.82 -11.73 -23.03
CA ASN A 182 5.77 -11.21 -22.04
C ASN A 182 5.19 -10.07 -21.21
N PHE A 183 4.35 -9.21 -21.79
CA PHE A 183 3.61 -8.18 -21.04
C PHE A 183 2.57 -8.80 -20.09
N VAL A 184 1.82 -9.81 -20.53
CA VAL A 184 0.86 -10.53 -19.67
C VAL A 184 1.58 -11.23 -18.51
N ASP A 185 2.69 -11.94 -18.77
CA ASP A 185 3.45 -12.61 -17.72
C ASP A 185 4.05 -11.60 -16.73
N CYS A 186 4.63 -10.51 -17.22
CA CYS A 186 5.14 -9.44 -16.37
C CYS A 186 4.03 -8.81 -15.53
N SER A 187 2.87 -8.54 -16.13
CA SER A 187 1.71 -7.99 -15.45
C SER A 187 1.24 -8.90 -14.31
N ASN A 188 1.12 -10.21 -14.57
CA ASN A 188 0.72 -11.21 -13.59
C ASN A 188 1.74 -11.35 -12.45
N ASN A 189 3.03 -11.36 -12.77
CA ASN A 189 4.07 -11.46 -11.74
C ASN A 189 4.13 -10.21 -10.85
N ASN A 190 3.92 -9.01 -11.42
CA ASN A 190 3.78 -7.80 -10.62
C ASN A 190 2.52 -7.83 -9.75
N LEU A 191 1.37 -8.27 -10.28
CA LEU A 191 0.14 -8.44 -9.48
C LEU A 191 0.37 -9.40 -8.31
N ARG A 192 1.02 -10.54 -8.57
CA ARG A 192 1.38 -11.51 -7.53
C ARG A 192 2.26 -10.88 -6.46
N ASN A 193 3.29 -10.11 -6.84
CA ASN A 193 4.16 -9.42 -5.90
C ASN A 193 3.41 -8.36 -5.08
N ALA A 194 2.49 -7.63 -5.68
CA ALA A 194 1.60 -6.70 -4.97
C ALA A 194 0.77 -7.45 -3.91
N LEU A 195 0.16 -8.58 -4.27
CA LEU A 195 -0.64 -9.38 -3.34
C LEU A 195 0.20 -9.96 -2.20
N ILE A 196 1.43 -10.40 -2.47
CA ILE A 196 2.36 -10.85 -1.42
C ILE A 196 2.72 -9.68 -0.49
N SER A 197 3.03 -8.51 -1.06
CA SER A 197 3.32 -7.27 -0.30
C SER A 197 2.14 -6.90 0.61
N LEU A 198 0.92 -6.95 0.08
CA LEU A 198 -0.31 -6.70 0.85
C LEU A 198 -0.55 -7.75 1.94
N GLY A 199 -0.27 -9.04 1.66
CA GLY A 199 -0.37 -10.12 2.63
C GLY A 199 0.60 -9.95 3.81
N ILE A 200 1.85 -9.55 3.52
CA ILE A 200 2.83 -9.22 4.56
C ILE A 200 2.37 -8.02 5.37
N PHE A 201 1.92 -6.95 4.70
CA PHE A 201 1.39 -5.77 5.34
C PHE A 201 0.21 -6.08 6.27
N PHE A 202 -0.76 -6.88 5.82
CA PHE A 202 -1.89 -7.32 6.64
C PHE A 202 -1.43 -8.14 7.85
N SER A 203 -0.47 -9.04 7.66
CA SER A 203 0.11 -9.84 8.75
C SER A 203 0.79 -8.96 9.80
N LEU A 204 1.52 -7.93 9.36
CA LEU A 204 2.15 -6.96 10.25
C LEU A 204 1.11 -6.14 11.03
N ILE A 205 0.00 -5.75 10.41
CA ILE A 205 -1.11 -5.11 11.11
C ILE A 205 -1.67 -6.04 12.20
N CYS A 206 -1.94 -7.31 11.88
CA CYS A 206 -2.44 -8.28 12.87
C CYS A 206 -1.46 -8.45 14.04
N ILE A 207 -0.16 -8.56 13.77
CA ILE A 207 0.89 -8.64 14.79
C ILE A 207 0.92 -7.36 15.64
N SER A 208 0.74 -6.19 15.02
CA SER A 208 0.67 -4.91 15.74
C SER A 208 -0.46 -4.91 16.75
N PHE A 209 -1.64 -5.39 16.37
CA PHE A 209 -2.79 -5.47 17.27
C PHE A 209 -2.58 -6.47 18.39
N ALA A 210 -1.98 -7.63 18.10
CA ALA A 210 -1.65 -8.62 19.12
C ALA A 210 -0.63 -8.09 20.14
N LEU A 211 0.38 -7.34 19.68
CA LEU A 211 1.40 -6.72 20.52
C LEU A 211 0.92 -5.44 21.23
N ALA A 212 -0.11 -4.79 20.68
CA ALA A 212 -0.78 -3.63 21.28
C ALA A 212 -1.80 -4.03 22.36
N GLY A 213 -1.86 -5.32 22.74
CA GLY A 213 -2.61 -5.79 23.92
C GLY A 213 -2.33 -4.89 25.13
N ASP A 214 -3.43 -4.46 25.76
CA ASP A 214 -3.55 -3.47 26.83
C ASP A 214 -2.23 -3.11 27.52
N LYS A 215 -1.56 -2.06 27.06
CA LYS A 215 -0.48 -1.44 27.84
C LYS A 215 -1.12 -0.43 28.80
N PRO A 216 -1.22 -0.71 30.12
CA PRO A 216 -1.74 0.22 31.13
C PRO A 216 -0.75 1.35 31.46
N LEU A 217 0.19 1.68 30.56
CA LEU A 217 1.31 2.59 30.86
C LEU A 217 0.86 4.02 31.18
N LYS A 218 -0.19 4.53 30.51
CA LYS A 218 -0.76 5.85 30.86
C LYS A 218 -1.62 5.80 32.13
N GLN A 219 -2.25 4.66 32.42
CA GLN A 219 -3.15 4.53 33.56
C GLN A 219 -2.37 4.34 34.87
N GLU A 220 -1.28 3.58 34.88
CA GLU A 220 -0.39 3.45 36.05
C GLU A 220 0.27 4.78 36.44
N GLN A 221 0.64 5.60 35.45
CA GLN A 221 1.28 6.88 35.72
C GLN A 221 0.28 7.91 36.27
N LEU A 222 -0.92 7.97 35.69
CA LEU A 222 -2.05 8.74 36.25
C LEU A 222 -2.42 8.28 37.68
N ILE A 223 -2.42 6.97 37.94
CA ILE A 223 -2.71 6.44 39.29
C ILE A 223 -1.63 6.86 40.28
N LYS A 224 -0.35 6.84 39.90
CA LYS A 224 0.76 7.31 40.74
C LYS A 224 0.69 8.80 41.03
N ASP A 225 0.36 9.61 40.03
CA ASP A 225 0.21 11.06 40.19
C ASP A 225 -0.95 11.37 41.14
N VAL A 226 -2.11 10.73 40.95
CA VAL A 226 -3.27 10.86 41.83
C VAL A 226 -2.96 10.39 43.26
N GLN A 227 -2.24 9.28 43.42
CA GLN A 227 -1.82 8.81 44.76
C GLN A 227 -0.88 9.78 45.47
N THR A 228 0.00 10.45 44.71
CA THR A 228 0.92 11.44 45.26
C THR A 228 0.15 12.68 45.71
N GLU A 229 -0.81 13.14 44.90
CA GLU A 229 -1.66 14.29 45.22
C GLU A 229 -2.56 14.01 46.45
N ILE A 230 -3.15 12.82 46.55
CA ILE A 230 -3.90 12.38 47.74
C ILE A 230 -3.03 12.40 49.00
N LYS A 231 -1.77 11.95 48.90
CA LYS A 231 -0.85 11.93 50.05
C LYS A 231 -0.44 13.33 50.49
N THR A 232 -0.25 14.25 49.55
CA THR A 232 0.01 15.66 49.85
C THR A 232 -1.18 16.30 50.55
N LEU A 233 -2.40 16.09 50.02
CA LEU A 233 -3.63 16.59 50.63
C LEU A 233 -3.86 16.04 52.04
N GLN A 234 -3.53 14.77 52.29
CA GLN A 234 -3.60 14.18 53.64
C GLN A 234 -2.65 14.87 54.62
N ASN A 235 -1.40 15.13 54.21
CA ASN A 235 -0.43 15.81 55.06
C ASN A 235 -0.86 17.25 55.38
N GLU A 236 -1.38 17.99 54.38
CA GLU A 236 -1.92 19.35 54.59
C GLU A 236 -3.11 19.34 55.57
N LEU A 237 -4.00 18.35 55.47
CA LEU A 237 -5.11 18.18 56.39
C LEU A 237 -4.65 17.90 57.83
N ASP A 238 -3.62 17.09 58.01
CA ASP A 238 -3.02 16.81 59.31
C ASP A 238 -2.37 18.07 59.92
N GLU A 239 -1.66 18.86 59.13
CA GLU A 239 -1.08 20.14 59.57
C GLU A 239 -2.16 21.16 59.99
N ILE A 240 -3.24 21.27 59.22
CA ILE A 240 -4.40 22.10 59.57
C ILE A 240 -5.01 21.60 60.89
N GLY A 241 -5.17 20.28 61.06
CA GLY A 241 -5.68 19.68 62.28
C GLY A 241 -4.83 19.98 63.52
N ILE A 242 -3.50 20.00 63.38
CA ILE A 242 -2.57 20.38 64.45
C ILE A 242 -2.73 21.87 64.79
N THR A 243 -2.85 22.73 63.78
CA THR A 243 -2.99 24.18 63.95
C THR A 243 -4.29 24.52 64.67
N ILE A 244 -5.42 23.94 64.26
CA ILE A 244 -6.73 24.12 64.92
C ILE A 244 -6.68 23.69 66.39
N LYS A 245 -6.00 22.57 66.71
CA LYS A 245 -5.83 22.12 68.11
C LYS A 245 -5.03 23.13 68.93
N LYS A 246 -3.99 23.73 68.35
CA LYS A 246 -3.18 24.76 69.01
C LYS A 246 -4.01 26.02 69.26
N ASP A 247 -4.69 26.53 68.24
CA ASP A 247 -5.52 27.74 68.36
C ASP A 247 -6.62 27.57 69.40
N LYS A 248 -7.26 26.40 69.45
CA LYS A 248 -8.25 26.07 70.48
C LYS A 248 -7.66 26.15 71.89
N LYS A 249 -6.42 25.68 72.09
CA LYS A 249 -5.74 25.74 73.38
C LYS A 249 -5.42 27.19 73.77
N ASP A 250 -4.94 27.99 72.82
CA ASP A 250 -4.58 29.39 73.02
C ASP A 250 -5.81 30.26 73.33
N ILE A 251 -6.91 30.05 72.61
CA ILE A 251 -8.22 30.69 72.88
C ILE A 251 -8.70 30.31 74.29
N ASN A 252 -8.65 29.04 74.67
CA ASN A 252 -9.12 28.60 75.98
C ASN A 252 -8.26 29.19 77.11
N SER A 253 -6.95 29.34 76.89
CA SER A 253 -6.07 30.02 77.85
C SER A 253 -6.41 31.51 77.99
N SER A 254 -6.69 32.18 76.87
CA SER A 254 -7.11 33.58 76.84
C SER A 254 -8.46 33.78 77.52
N PHE A 255 -9.40 32.85 77.33
CA PHE A 255 -10.70 32.86 78.01
C PHE A 255 -10.55 32.71 79.53
N LYS A 256 -9.67 31.82 80.00
CA LYS A 256 -9.36 31.69 81.44
C LYS A 256 -8.75 32.97 82.03
N GLN A 257 -7.85 33.62 81.29
CA GLN A 257 -7.27 34.90 81.70
C GLN A 257 -8.33 36.01 81.73
N LEU A 258 -9.24 36.03 80.76
CA LEU A 258 -10.36 36.98 80.72
C LEU A 258 -11.28 36.79 81.93
N ASN A 259 -11.67 35.54 82.22
CA ASN A 259 -12.50 35.23 83.39
C ASN A 259 -11.83 35.67 84.71
N THR A 260 -10.54 35.38 84.89
CA THR A 260 -9.82 35.86 86.09
C THR A 260 -9.72 37.38 86.17
N LYS A 261 -9.63 38.09 85.05
CA LYS A 261 -9.71 39.57 85.04
C LYS A 261 -11.11 40.07 85.38
N ILE A 262 -12.16 39.43 84.84
CA ILE A 262 -13.56 39.74 85.14
C ILE A 262 -13.81 39.53 86.64
N ASP A 263 -13.44 38.38 87.20
CA ASP A 263 -13.61 38.08 88.62
C ASP A 263 -12.91 39.12 89.52
N LYS A 264 -11.72 39.58 89.13
CA LYS A 264 -11.02 40.68 89.84
C LYS A 264 -11.81 41.98 89.78
N ILE A 265 -12.34 42.37 88.61
CA ILE A 265 -13.14 43.60 88.47
C ILE A 265 -14.45 43.49 89.27
N THR A 266 -15.13 42.35 89.20
CA THR A 266 -16.38 42.11 89.94
C THR A 266 -16.14 42.17 91.45
N ASN A 267 -15.08 41.53 91.95
CA ASN A 267 -14.74 41.57 93.37
C ASN A 267 -14.28 42.96 93.85
N VAL A 268 -13.59 43.73 93.00
CA VAL A 268 -13.21 45.12 93.32
C VAL A 268 -14.43 46.04 93.36
N ASN A 269 -15.39 45.88 92.44
CA ASN A 269 -16.65 46.63 92.46
C ASN A 269 -17.55 46.25 93.64
N SER A 270 -17.55 44.98 94.08
CA SER A 270 -18.25 44.56 95.30
C SER A 270 -17.67 45.20 96.55
N GLN A 271 -16.34 45.39 96.64
CA GLN A 271 -15.70 46.08 97.76
C GLN A 271 -15.92 47.61 97.75
N GLN A 272 -16.08 48.24 96.57
CA GLN A 272 -16.44 49.66 96.48
C GLN A 272 -17.91 49.94 96.85
N ASN A 273 -18.84 49.04 96.52
CA ASN A 273 -20.24 49.19 96.93
C ASN A 273 -20.45 49.00 98.45
N GLU A 274 -19.69 48.14 99.12
CA GLU A 274 -19.74 48.00 100.59
C GLU A 274 -19.15 49.21 101.36
N GLN A 275 -18.31 50.02 100.72
CA GLN A 275 -17.81 51.28 101.30
C GLN A 275 -18.74 52.47 101.07
N SER A 276 -19.55 52.45 100.00
CA SER A 276 -20.54 53.50 99.73
C SER A 276 -21.78 53.43 100.64
N ASP A 277 -22.20 52.23 101.07
CA ASP A 277 -23.38 52.06 101.95
C ASP A 277 -23.10 52.32 103.44
N LYS A 278 -21.85 52.59 103.83
CA LYS A 278 -21.49 52.99 105.20
C LYS A 278 -21.35 54.51 105.40
N SER A 279 -21.70 55.30 104.38
CA SER A 279 -21.48 56.75 104.35
C SER A 279 -22.73 57.59 104.04
N GLN A 280 -23.94 57.09 104.32
CA GLN A 280 -25.16 57.91 104.42
C GLN A 280 -26.03 57.46 105.61
#